data_AF-A0A955Z5I5-F1
#
_entry.id   AF-A0A955Z5I5-F1
#
_cell.length_a   1.000
_cell.length_b   1.000
_cell.length_c   1.000
_cell.angle_alpha   90.00
_cell.angle_beta   90.00
_cell.angle_gamma   90.00
#
_symmetry.space_group_name_H-M   'P 1'
#
loop_
_entity.id
_entity.type
_entity.pdbx_description
1 polymer ?
#
loop_
_entity_poly.entity_id
_entity_poly.type
_entity_poly.pdbx_seq_one_letter_code
_entity_poly.pdbx_strand_id
1 'polypeptide(L)'
;MSVELRLDSGERADLETLEGDAVTVRSPVPAPPGARVSTVVVETGAALRVKSHGSKRDGELFVVRGRLIDATRELRAWLAAQLSA
;
A
#
# COMPACT_ATOMS: atom_id res chain seq x y z
N MET A 1 10.30 -6.72 5.96
CA MET A 1 10.04 -7.33 4.62
C MET A 1 9.00 -6.49 3.84
N SER A 2 8.64 -6.83 2.59
CA SER A 2 7.53 -6.18 1.85
C SER A 2 6.34 -7.12 1.69
N VAL A 3 5.14 -6.56 1.49
CA VAL A 3 3.90 -7.32 1.22
C VAL A 3 3.43 -7.00 -0.20
N GLU A 4 3.12 -8.04 -0.98
CA GLU A 4 2.69 -7.86 -2.37
C GLU A 4 1.23 -7.40 -2.45
N LEU A 5 1.00 -6.34 -3.22
CA LEU A 5 -0.30 -5.76 -3.50
C LEU A 5 -0.63 -5.88 -4.99
N ARG A 6 -1.92 -6.04 -5.27
CA ARG A 6 -2.50 -5.91 -6.61
C ARG A 6 -3.33 -4.63 -6.68
N LEU A 7 -3.02 -3.74 -7.63
CA LEU A 7 -3.82 -2.55 -7.92
C LEU A 7 -5.12 -2.94 -8.65
N ASP A 8 -6.13 -2.08 -8.61
CA ASP A 8 -7.37 -2.25 -9.39
C ASP A 8 -7.15 -2.27 -10.91
N SER A 9 -6.13 -1.55 -11.37
CA SER A 9 -5.64 -1.54 -12.74
C SER A 9 -4.93 -2.84 -13.16
N GLY A 10 -4.63 -3.72 -12.21
CA GLY A 10 -4.05 -5.05 -12.43
C GLY A 10 -2.54 -5.14 -12.25
N GLU A 11 -1.84 -4.00 -12.16
CA GLU A 11 -0.43 -3.94 -11.84
C GLU A 11 -0.12 -4.44 -10.42
N ARG A 12 1.13 -4.86 -10.23
CA ARG A 12 1.68 -5.23 -8.93
C ARG A 12 2.31 -4.02 -8.26
N ALA A 13 2.16 -3.94 -6.95
CA ALA A 13 2.79 -2.95 -6.10
C ALA A 13 3.27 -3.62 -4.82
N ASP A 14 4.17 -2.97 -4.09
CA ASP A 14 4.71 -3.50 -2.84
C ASP A 14 4.40 -2.53 -1.70
N LEU A 15 3.79 -3.03 -0.63
CA LEU A 15 3.74 -2.31 0.63
C LEU A 15 5.07 -2.51 1.36
N GLU A 16 5.80 -1.42 1.58
CA GLU A 16 7.13 -1.48 2.18
C GLU A 16 7.12 -1.21 3.68
N THR A 17 6.27 -0.27 4.12
CA THR A 17 6.24 0.17 5.52
C THR A 17 4.81 0.41 5.99
N LEU A 18 4.57 0.11 7.27
CA LEU A 18 3.34 0.45 7.99
C LEU A 18 3.72 0.95 9.39
N GLU A 19 3.45 2.22 9.66
CA GLU A 19 3.67 2.87 10.95
C GLU A 19 2.34 3.42 11.48
N GLY A 20 1.66 2.62 12.30
CA GLY A 20 0.28 2.90 12.70
C GLY A 20 -0.66 2.86 11.50
N ASP A 21 -1.03 4.03 10.99
CA ASP A 21 -1.82 4.18 9.77
C ASP A 21 -0.99 4.62 8.56
N ALA A 22 0.22 5.16 8.79
CA ALA A 22 1.05 5.67 7.72
C ALA A 22 1.66 4.53 6.92
N VAL A 23 1.63 4.63 5.59
CA VAL A 23 2.16 3.60 4.69
C VAL A 23 3.01 4.17 3.57
N THR A 24 3.96 3.35 3.14
CA THR A 24 4.72 3.54 1.91
C THR A 24 4.46 2.38 0.97
N VAL A 25 3.99 2.69 -0.23
CA VAL A 25 3.74 1.72 -1.29
C VAL A 25 4.63 2.05 -2.48
N ARG A 26 5.41 1.08 -2.95
CA ARG A 26 6.12 1.16 -4.23
C ARG A 26 5.18 0.66 -5.33
N SER A 27 4.85 1.55 -6.27
CA SER A 27 3.84 1.30 -7.31
C SER A 27 4.36 1.72 -8.69
N PRO A 28 4.05 0.99 -9.77
CA PRO A 28 4.32 1.44 -11.14
C PRO A 28 3.39 2.58 -11.58
N VAL A 29 2.28 2.78 -10.87
CA VAL A 29 1.29 3.83 -11.14
C VAL A 29 1.47 4.98 -10.13
N PRO A 30 1.60 6.25 -10.59
CA PRO A 30 1.66 7.39 -9.70
C PRO A 30 0.30 7.65 -9.03
N ALA A 31 0.31 8.25 -7.84
CA ALA A 31 -0.92 8.56 -7.09
C ALA A 31 -0.90 10.01 -6.60
N PRO A 32 -1.73 10.90 -7.17
CA PRO A 32 -1.75 12.30 -6.74
C PRO A 32 -2.21 12.43 -5.27
N PRO A 33 -1.83 13.51 -4.57
CA PRO A 33 -2.30 13.77 -3.21
C PRO A 33 -3.83 13.74 -3.11
N GLY A 34 -4.36 13.05 -2.11
CA GLY A 34 -5.80 12.86 -1.91
C GLY A 34 -6.41 11.69 -2.68
N ALA A 35 -5.71 11.09 -3.65
CA ALA A 35 -6.18 9.92 -4.38
C ALA A 35 -6.43 8.74 -3.42
N ARG A 36 -7.43 7.93 -3.75
CA ARG A 36 -7.74 6.67 -3.06
C ARG A 36 -7.26 5.53 -3.95
N VAL A 37 -6.14 4.93 -3.59
CA VAL A 37 -5.58 3.77 -4.28
C VAL A 37 -6.27 2.53 -3.72
N SER A 38 -7.00 1.82 -4.58
CA SER A 38 -7.66 0.57 -4.24
C SER A 38 -6.75 -0.59 -4.57
N THR A 39 -6.46 -1.44 -3.59
CA THR A 39 -5.56 -2.58 -3.75
C THR A 39 -6.11 -3.82 -3.06
N VAL A 40 -5.54 -4.97 -3.39
CA VAL A 40 -5.77 -6.25 -2.72
C VAL A 40 -4.44 -6.83 -2.28
N VAL A 41 -4.36 -7.30 -1.05
CA VAL A 41 -3.20 -8.05 -0.53
C VAL A 41 -3.17 -9.41 -1.20
N VAL A 42 -2.10 -9.74 -1.91
CA VAL A 42 -2.06 -10.95 -2.75
C VAL A 42 -2.15 -12.24 -1.93
N GLU A 43 -1.52 -12.27 -0.76
CA GLU A 43 -1.43 -13.46 0.10
C GLU A 43 -2.74 -13.80 0.79
N THR A 44 -3.59 -12.80 1.07
CA THR A 44 -4.84 -12.98 1.85
C THR A 44 -6.10 -12.73 1.02
N GLY A 45 -5.98 -12.08 -0.13
CA GLY A 45 -7.11 -11.58 -0.90
C GLY A 45 -7.86 -10.42 -0.23
N ALA A 46 -7.35 -9.88 0.87
CA ALA A 46 -8.00 -8.81 1.61
C ALA A 46 -7.93 -7.48 0.86
N ALA A 47 -9.03 -6.75 0.81
CA ALA A 47 -9.06 -5.41 0.26
C ALA A 47 -8.28 -4.44 1.17
N LEU A 48 -7.42 -3.64 0.57
CA LEU A 48 -6.62 -2.61 1.22
C LEU A 48 -6.75 -1.30 0.45
N ARG A 49 -7.15 -0.23 1.15
CA ARG A 49 -7.26 1.10 0.54
C ARG A 49 -6.24 2.03 1.14
N VAL A 50 -5.56 2.78 0.27
CA VAL A 50 -4.55 3.77 0.67
C VAL A 50 -5.02 5.15 0.22
N LYS A 51 -5.16 6.08 1.16
CA LYS A 51 -5.31 7.50 0.82
C LYS A 51 -3.92 8.09 0.62
N SER A 52 -3.59 8.45 -0.61
CA SER A 52 -2.30 9.07 -0.97
C SER A 52 -2.17 10.45 -0.34
N HIS A 53 -1.01 10.73 0.25
CA HIS A 53 -0.54 12.07 0.58
C HIS A 53 0.35 12.65 -0.55
N GLY A 54 0.71 11.82 -1.52
CA GLY A 54 1.51 12.16 -2.67
C GLY A 54 2.42 11.00 -3.07
N SER A 55 2.93 11.07 -4.30
CA SER A 55 3.88 10.10 -4.83
C SER A 55 5.10 10.80 -5.40
N LYS A 56 6.28 10.21 -5.21
CA LYS A 56 7.53 10.65 -5.82
C LYS A 56 8.06 9.56 -6.75
N ARG A 57 8.55 9.94 -7.93
CA ARG A 57 9.23 8.99 -8.83
C ARG A 57 10.56 8.55 -8.22
N ASP A 58 10.82 7.25 -8.28
CA ASP A 58 12.04 6.60 -7.82
C ASP A 58 12.44 5.52 -8.83
N GLY A 59 13.38 5.87 -9.72
CA GLY A 59 13.71 5.06 -10.89
C GLY A 59 12.52 4.91 -11.86
N GLU A 60 12.16 3.66 -12.14
CA GLU A 60 11.02 3.31 -13.01
C GLU A 60 9.69 3.25 -12.26
N LEU A 61 9.71 3.33 -10.92
CA LEU A 61 8.54 3.20 -10.07
C LEU A 61 8.24 4.50 -9.32
N PHE A 62 7.15 4.50 -8.57
CA PHE A 62 6.71 5.61 -7.73
C PHE A 62 6.61 5.15 -6.27
N VAL A 63 7.20 5.93 -5.38
CA VAL A 63 7.02 5.81 -3.94
C VAL A 63 5.80 6.62 -3.56
N VAL A 64 4.68 5.93 -3.33
CA VAL A 64 3.41 6.49 -2.87
C VAL A 64 3.40 6.49 -1.35
N ARG A 65 3.32 7.68 -0.76
CA ARG A 65 3.15 7.83 0.69
C ARG A 65 1.70 8.14 0.97
N GLY A 66 1.15 7.53 2.01
CA GLY A 66 -0.24 7.73 2.35
C GLY A 66 -0.59 7.17 3.71
N ARG A 67 -1.88 6.90 3.88
CA ARG A 67 -2.39 6.21 5.06
C ARG A 67 -3.40 5.14 4.69
N LEU A 68 -3.43 4.07 5.47
CA LEU A 68 -4.48 3.05 5.37
C LEU A 68 -5.84 3.66 5.71
N ILE A 69 -6.81 3.37 4.86
CA ILE A 69 -8.23 3.65 5.12
C ILE A 69 -9.00 2.34 4.98
N ASP A 70 -10.10 2.22 5.71
CA ASP A 70 -11.02 1.08 5.62
C ASP A 70 -10.39 -0.30 5.88
N ALA A 71 -9.21 -0.36 6.51
CA ALA A 71 -8.55 -1.61 6.91
C ALA A 71 -9.04 -2.06 8.29
N THR A 72 -9.42 -3.33 8.41
CA THR A 72 -9.84 -3.95 9.68
C THR A 72 -8.67 -4.04 10.67
N ARG A 73 -8.98 -4.23 11.95
CA ARG A 73 -7.96 -4.37 13.00
C ARG A 73 -7.08 -5.60 12.76
N GLU A 74 -7.69 -6.69 12.31
CA GLU A 74 -7.05 -7.96 12.00
C GLU A 74 -6.08 -7.81 10.83
N LEU A 75 -6.49 -7.13 9.76
CA LEU A 75 -5.64 -6.89 8.59
C LEU A 75 -4.43 -6.00 8.97
N ARG A 76 -4.65 -4.96 9.77
CA ARG A 76 -3.57 -4.08 10.25
C ARG A 76 -2.55 -4.83 11.09
N ALA A 77 -3.02 -5.66 12.02
CA ALA A 77 -2.15 -6.49 12.86
C ALA A 77 -1.35 -7.49 12.02
N TRP A 78 -2.00 -8.11 11.02
CA TRP A 78 -1.34 -9.02 10.09
C TRP A 78 -0.26 -8.33 9.27
N LEU A 79 -0.56 -7.17 8.66
CA LEU A 79 0.42 -6.38 7.89
C LEU A 79 1.61 -5.95 8.74
N ALA A 80 1.35 -5.46 9.96
CA ALA A 80 2.43 -5.06 10.87
C ALA A 80 3.34 -6.24 11.22
N ALA A 81 2.78 -7.43 11.42
CA ALA A 81 3.56 -8.64 11.65
C ALA A 81 4.42 -9.04 10.44
N GLN A 82 3.89 -8.93 9.21
CA GLN A 82 4.65 -9.24 7.99
C GLN A 82 5.78 -8.25 7.72
N LEU A 83 5.58 -6.97 8.02
CA LEU A 83 6.57 -5.93 7.73
C LEU A 83 7.66 -5.84 8.81
N SER A 84 7.38 -6.30 10.03
CA SER A 84 8.34 -6.36 11.16
C SER A 84 9.16 -7.64 11.21
N ALA A 85 8.77 -8.66 10.44
CA ALA A 85 9.56 -9.85 10.19
C ALA A 85 10.68 -9.57 9.18
#